data_AF-A0AAT9S4D9-F1
#
_entry.id   AF-A0AAT9S4D9-F1
#
_cell.length_a   1.000
_cell.length_b   1.000
_cell.length_c   1.000
_cell.angle_alpha   90.00
_cell.angle_beta   90.00
_cell.angle_gamma   90.00
#
_symmetry.space_group_name_H-M   'P 1'
#
loop_
_entity.id
_entity.type
_entity.pdbx_description
1 polymer ?
#
loop_
_entity_poly.entity_id
_entity_poly.type
_entity_poly.pdbx_seq_one_letter_code
_entity_poly.pdbx_strand_id
1 'polypeptide(L)'
;MILMDIVVEIHVPLRDAAGTPEGSDPFPWIDQVEDFLAEQEAAEVYDDGEEYDEVYVFSITGATEEVLLAVASDLARLPGIPSGVFAMVTSDEAEEIGLGRRVELPLD
;
A
#
# COMPACT_ATOMS: atom_id res chain seq x y z
N MET A 1 -8.89 27.61 -4.22
CA MET A 1 -7.60 26.90 -4.10
C MET A 1 -7.99 25.48 -3.81
N ILE A 2 -7.92 24.61 -4.80
CA ILE A 2 -8.07 23.17 -4.55
C ILE A 2 -6.78 22.80 -3.81
N LEU A 3 -6.87 22.29 -2.58
CA LEU A 3 -5.70 21.73 -1.93
C LEU A 3 -5.43 20.42 -2.69
N MET A 4 -4.21 20.27 -3.23
CA MET A 4 -3.71 18.96 -3.64
C MET A 4 -3.48 18.16 -2.37
N ASP A 5 -4.12 17.00 -2.31
CA ASP A 5 -3.94 16.06 -1.21
C ASP A 5 -2.80 15.10 -1.57
N ILE A 6 -1.97 14.81 -0.58
CA ILE A 6 -0.88 13.85 -0.74
C ILE A 6 -1.51 12.46 -0.75
N VAL A 7 -1.17 11.67 -1.75
CA VAL A 7 -1.54 10.26 -1.84
C VAL A 7 -0.27 9.44 -1.74
N VAL A 8 -0.29 8.40 -0.91
CA VAL A 8 0.77 7.41 -0.84
C VAL A 8 0.24 6.11 -1.41
N GLU A 9 0.85 5.69 -2.52
CA GLU A 9 0.64 4.36 -3.10
C GLU A 9 1.60 3.39 -2.40
N ILE A 10 1.10 2.24 -1.97
CA ILE A 10 1.85 1.20 -1.27
C ILE A 10 1.88 -0.02 -2.19
N HIS A 11 3.04 -0.28 -2.75
CA HIS A 11 3.24 -1.30 -3.77
C HIS A 11 3.75 -2.58 -3.10
N VAL A 12 2.91 -3.60 -3.02
CA VAL A 12 3.22 -4.90 -2.42
C VAL A 12 3.45 -5.93 -3.53
N PRO A 13 4.62 -6.59 -3.61
CA PRO A 13 4.88 -7.58 -4.64
C PRO A 13 3.87 -8.74 -4.63
N LEU A 14 3.29 -9.08 -5.79
CA LEU A 14 2.45 -10.26 -5.98
C LEU A 14 3.33 -11.51 -5.98
N ARG A 15 3.64 -12.01 -4.78
CA ARG A 15 4.36 -13.26 -4.57
C ARG A 15 3.46 -14.25 -3.87
N ASP A 16 3.43 -15.47 -4.39
CA ASP A 16 2.80 -16.60 -3.71
C ASP A 16 3.33 -16.69 -2.29
N ALA A 17 2.43 -16.77 -1.31
CA ALA A 17 2.82 -17.10 0.04
C ALA A 17 3.47 -18.49 0.03
N ALA A 18 4.72 -18.58 0.50
CA ALA A 18 5.46 -19.84 0.49
C ALA A 18 4.70 -20.92 1.27
N GLY A 19 4.24 -21.96 0.56
CA GLY A 19 3.50 -23.06 1.16
C GLY A 19 1.97 -22.97 1.07
N THR A 20 1.41 -22.04 0.28
CA THR A 20 -0.03 -22.02 -0.02
C THR A 20 -0.46 -23.33 -0.70
N PRO A 21 -1.46 -24.05 -0.14
CA PRO A 21 -2.01 -25.24 -0.77
C PRO A 21 -2.58 -24.93 -2.16
N GLU A 22 -2.46 -25.87 -3.10
CA GLU A 22 -3.12 -25.75 -4.40
C GLU A 22 -4.64 -25.55 -4.22
N GLY A 23 -5.18 -24.47 -4.79
CA GLY A 23 -6.60 -24.10 -4.71
C GLY A 23 -6.99 -23.21 -3.52
N SER A 24 -6.03 -22.79 -2.68
CA SER A 24 -6.22 -21.68 -1.74
C SER A 24 -6.00 -20.33 -2.43
N ASP A 25 -6.49 -19.26 -1.80
CA ASP A 25 -6.22 -17.91 -2.26
C ASP A 25 -4.69 -17.67 -2.31
N PRO A 26 -4.12 -17.24 -3.46
CA PRO A 26 -2.68 -17.09 -3.62
C PRO A 26 -2.12 -15.88 -2.84
N PHE A 27 -2.96 -14.90 -2.52
CA PHE A 27 -2.58 -13.63 -1.93
C PHE A 27 -3.44 -13.29 -0.71
N PRO A 28 -3.50 -14.17 0.32
CA PRO A 28 -4.38 -13.98 1.49
C PRO A 28 -4.02 -12.75 2.33
N TRP A 29 -2.87 -12.13 2.05
CA TRP A 29 -2.43 -10.89 2.65
C TRP A 29 -3.19 -9.67 2.10
N ILE A 30 -3.86 -9.76 0.95
CA ILE A 30 -4.65 -8.64 0.40
C ILE A 30 -5.79 -8.30 1.37
N ASP A 31 -6.66 -9.27 1.68
CA ASP A 31 -7.75 -9.07 2.64
C ASP A 31 -7.25 -8.57 4.01
N GLN A 32 -6.08 -9.07 4.45
CA GLN A 32 -5.46 -8.65 5.70
C GLN A 32 -5.03 -7.18 5.68
N VAL A 33 -4.50 -6.70 4.55
CA VAL A 33 -4.11 -5.30 4.37
C VAL A 33 -5.35 -4.41 4.29
N GLU A 34 -6.39 -4.84 3.58
CA GLU A 34 -7.65 -4.11 3.49
C GLU A 34 -8.29 -3.94 4.87
N ASP A 35 -8.34 -5.00 5.68
CA ASP A 35 -8.83 -4.95 7.06
C ASP A 35 -7.98 -3.99 7.92
N PHE A 36 -6.65 -4.12 7.85
CA PHE A 36 -5.73 -3.22 8.55
C PHE A 36 -5.97 -1.75 8.19
N LEU A 37 -6.08 -1.42 6.90
CA LEU A 37 -6.29 -0.05 6.44
C LEU A 37 -7.68 0.47 6.80
N ALA A 38 -8.71 -0.39 6.81
CA ALA A 38 -10.06 -0.01 7.22
C ALA A 38 -10.15 0.33 8.72
N GLU A 39 -9.29 -0.25 9.55
CA GLU A 39 -9.20 0.04 10.99
C GLU A 39 -8.32 1.27 11.31
N GLN A 40 -7.61 1.84 10.33
CA GLN A 40 -6.71 2.96 10.58
C GLN A 40 -7.46 4.29 10.77
N GLU A 41 -7.15 4.95 11.88
CA GLU A 41 -7.64 6.30 12.20
C GLU A 41 -6.67 7.42 11.77
N ALA A 42 -5.42 7.05 11.43
CA ALA A 42 -4.36 8.00 11.06
C ALA A 42 -4.27 8.28 9.56
N ALA A 43 -4.92 7.47 8.72
CA ALA A 43 -4.92 7.57 7.28
C ALA A 43 -6.25 7.08 6.72
N GLU A 44 -6.62 7.56 5.54
CA GLU A 44 -7.84 7.18 4.84
C GLU A 44 -7.49 6.40 3.57
N VAL A 45 -8.24 5.36 3.24
CA VAL A 45 -8.13 4.68 1.93
C VAL A 45 -8.60 5.66 0.85
N TYR A 46 -7.71 5.95 -0.10
CA TYR A 46 -7.95 6.90 -1.18
C TYR A 46 -8.78 6.29 -2.32
N ASP A 47 -8.42 5.07 -2.74
CA ASP A 47 -9.09 4.31 -3.80
C ASP A 47 -9.04 2.81 -3.50
N ASP A 48 -9.79 2.01 -4.25
CA ASP A 48 -9.81 0.55 -4.11
C ASP A 48 -8.42 -0.02 -4.46
N GLY A 49 -8.05 -1.13 -3.83
CA GLY A 49 -6.79 -1.78 -4.15
C GLY A 49 -6.82 -2.39 -5.54
N GLU A 50 -5.73 -2.28 -6.31
CA GLU A 50 -5.66 -2.89 -7.64
C GLU A 50 -4.33 -3.56 -7.96
N GLU A 51 -4.39 -4.60 -8.79
CA GLU A 51 -3.21 -5.23 -9.38
C GLU A 51 -2.61 -4.33 -10.45
N TYR A 52 -1.32 -4.01 -10.31
CA TYR A 52 -0.55 -3.22 -11.26
C TYR A 52 0.75 -3.96 -11.59
N ASP A 53 0.79 -4.60 -12.76
CA ASP A 53 1.93 -5.40 -13.22
C ASP A 53 2.30 -6.54 -12.23
N GLU A 54 3.48 -6.51 -11.61
CA GLU A 54 3.94 -7.51 -10.62
C GLU A 54 3.63 -7.14 -9.16
N VAL A 55 2.83 -6.10 -8.92
CA VAL A 55 2.48 -5.62 -7.56
C VAL A 55 0.96 -5.47 -7.40
N TYR A 56 0.50 -5.49 -6.16
CA TYR A 56 -0.80 -4.98 -5.75
C TYR A 56 -0.60 -3.63 -5.08
N VAL A 57 -1.42 -2.65 -5.41
CA VAL A 57 -1.26 -1.25 -4.99
C VAL A 57 -2.42 -0.85 -4.10
N PHE A 58 -2.09 -0.34 -2.91
CA PHE A 58 -3.05 0.31 -2.01
C PHE A 58 -2.77 1.81 -1.98
N SER A 59 -3.82 2.63 -1.88
CA SER A 59 -3.69 4.08 -1.92
C SER A 59 -4.21 4.68 -0.62
N ILE A 60 -3.42 5.50 0.07
CA ILE A 60 -3.84 6.18 1.31
C ILE A 60 -3.60 7.69 1.27
N THR A 61 -4.46 8.45 1.96
CA THR A 61 -4.42 9.92 2.03
C THR A 61 -4.92 10.43 3.42
N GLY A 62 -5.23 11.71 3.54
CA GLY A 62 -5.88 12.30 4.72
C GLY A 62 -4.92 12.76 5.82
N ALA A 63 -3.61 12.59 5.63
CA ALA A 63 -2.59 12.97 6.59
C ALA A 63 -1.32 13.54 5.94
N THR A 64 -0.39 14.01 6.76
CA THR A 64 0.93 14.43 6.29
C THR A 64 1.71 13.24 5.72
N GLU A 65 2.59 13.49 4.75
CA GLU A 65 3.46 12.48 4.14
C GLU A 65 4.16 11.58 5.19
N GLU A 66 4.69 12.15 6.27
CA GLU A 66 5.38 11.40 7.33
C GLU A 66 4.46 10.37 8.02
N VAL A 67 3.21 10.74 8.28
CA VAL A 67 2.21 9.84 8.90
C VAL A 67 1.81 8.75 7.91
N LEU A 68 1.56 9.09 6.64
CA LEU A 68 1.20 8.11 5.62
C LEU A 68 2.33 7.10 5.38
N LEU A 69 3.58 7.55 5.35
CA LEU A 69 4.74 6.67 5.23
C LEU A 69 4.94 5.79 6.46
N ALA A 70 4.59 6.26 7.65
CA ALA A 70 4.59 5.44 8.86
C ALA A 70 3.53 4.32 8.76
N VAL A 71 2.30 4.63 8.34
CA VAL A 71 1.25 3.62 8.11
C VAL A 71 1.68 2.60 7.05
N ALA A 72 2.28 3.06 5.96
CA ALA A 72 2.82 2.18 4.93
C ALA A 72 3.94 1.26 5.45
N SER A 73 4.78 1.77 6.36
CA SER A 73 5.83 0.97 7.00
C SER A 73 5.26 -0.08 7.95
N ASP A 74 4.22 0.26 8.71
CA ASP A 74 3.52 -0.67 9.59
C ASP A 74 2.84 -1.80 8.79
N LEU A 75 2.19 -1.45 7.68
CA LEU A 75 1.63 -2.41 6.72
C LEU A 75 2.72 -3.37 6.22
N ALA A 76 3.87 -2.84 5.76
CA ALA A 76 4.97 -3.65 5.25
C ALA A 76 5.56 -4.64 6.29
N ARG A 77 5.26 -4.45 7.57
CA ARG A 77 5.69 -5.31 8.69
C ARG A 77 4.62 -6.32 9.13
N LEU A 78 3.42 -6.28 8.56
CA LEU A 78 2.37 -7.23 8.90
C LEU A 78 2.83 -8.66 8.59
N PRO A 79 2.44 -9.65 9.43
CA PRO A 79 2.81 -11.03 9.19
C PRO A 79 2.20 -11.51 7.87
N GLY A 80 3.03 -12.14 7.03
CA GLY A 80 2.59 -12.68 5.73
C GLY A 80 2.82 -11.73 4.54
N ILE A 81 3.20 -10.47 4.79
CA ILE A 81 3.47 -9.52 3.72
C ILE A 81 4.79 -9.86 2.99
N PRO A 82 4.78 -9.90 1.64
CA PRO A 82 5.97 -10.13 0.85
C PRO A 82 7.07 -9.07 1.08
N SER A 83 8.32 -9.51 1.15
CA SER A 83 9.47 -8.59 1.14
C SER A 83 9.52 -7.77 -0.15
N GLY A 84 9.99 -6.53 -0.06
CA GLY A 84 10.15 -5.66 -1.23
C GLY A 84 9.04 -4.64 -1.41
N VAL A 85 8.18 -4.46 -0.40
CA VAL A 85 7.20 -3.37 -0.35
C VAL A 85 7.91 -2.02 -0.44
N PHE A 86 7.34 -1.10 -1.21
CA PHE A 86 7.79 0.28 -1.30
C PHE A 86 6.60 1.23 -1.40
N ALA A 87 6.84 2.50 -1.13
CA ALA A 87 5.84 3.54 -1.31
C ALA A 87 6.17 4.43 -2.51
N MET A 88 5.14 4.98 -3.14
CA MET A 88 5.24 6.11 -4.05
C MET A 88 4.44 7.26 -3.46
N VAL A 89 5.09 8.40 -3.25
CA VAL A 89 4.42 9.63 -2.82
C VAL A 89 3.99 10.41 -4.06
N THR A 90 2.68 10.61 -4.20
CA THR A 90 2.03 11.26 -5.32
C THR A 90 0.97 12.27 -4.84
N SER A 91 0.16 12.79 -5.76
CA SER A 91 -0.97 13.67 -5.48
C SER A 91 -2.26 13.11 -6.08
N ASP A 92 -3.40 13.59 -5.61
CA ASP A 92 -4.74 13.23 -6.13
C ASP A 92 -4.94 13.55 -7.64
N GLU A 93 -4.14 14.46 -8.21
CA GLU A 93 -4.16 14.78 -9.64
C GLU A 93 -3.36 13.82 -10.53
N ALA A 94 -2.67 12.82 -9.96
CA ALA A 94 -1.89 11.88 -10.76
C ALA A 94 -2.80 11.03 -11.65
N GLU A 95 -2.54 11.05 -12.96
CA GLU A 95 -3.37 10.35 -13.96
C GLU A 95 -3.10 8.83 -14.02
N GLU A 96 -1.95 8.39 -13.49
CA GLU A 96 -1.51 6.99 -13.53
C GLU A 96 -0.78 6.61 -12.23
N ILE A 97 -0.89 5.33 -11.85
CA ILE A 97 -0.13 4.72 -10.75
C ILE A 97 1.37 4.80 -11.04
N GLY A 98 2.17 5.09 -10.02
CA GLY A 98 3.63 5.02 -10.11
C GLY A 98 4.30 6.25 -10.73
N LEU A 99 3.56 7.36 -10.94
CA LEU A 99 4.13 8.64 -11.38
C LEU A 99 4.80 9.44 -10.24
N GLY A 100 4.60 9.00 -8.99
CA GLY A 100 5.12 9.66 -7.79
C GLY A 100 6.62 9.47 -7.52
N ARG A 101 7.06 10.02 -6.39
CA ARG A 101 8.43 9.82 -5.87
C ARG A 101 8.49 8.50 -5.10
N ARG A 102 9.32 7.56 -5.56
CA ARG A 102 9.61 6.32 -4.82
C ARG A 102 10.27 6.59 -3.48
N VAL A 103 9.80 5.91 -2.44
CA VAL A 103 10.32 5.93 -1.06
C VAL A 103 10.48 4.50 -0.57
N GLU A 104 11.66 4.18 -0.05
CA GLU A 104 11.88 2.92 0.67
C GLU A 104 11.32 3.03 2.09
N LEU A 105 10.61 2.01 2.53
CA LEU A 105 9.96 2.00 3.84
C LEU A 105 10.95 1.50 4.90
N PRO A 106 11.12 2.21 6.03
CA PRO A 106 11.93 1.72 7.14
C PRO A 106 11.31 0.45 7.76
N LEU A 107 12.07 -0.64 7.83
CA LEU A 107 11.61 -1.92 8.39
C LEU A 107 12.25 -2.27 9.75
N ASP A 108 13.08 -1.37 10.29
CA ASP A 108 13.81 -1.53 11.57
C ASP A 108 12.95 -1.35 12.84
#